data_AF-A0A945B252-F1
#
_entry.id   AF-A0A945B252-F1
#
_cell.length_a   1.000
_cell.length_b   1.000
_cell.length_c   1.000
_cell.angle_alpha   90.00
_cell.angle_beta   90.00
_cell.angle_gamma   90.00
#
_symmetry.space_group_name_H-M   'P 1'
#
loop_
_entity.id
_entity.type
_entity.pdbx_description
1 polymer ?
#
loop_
_entity_poly.entity_id
_entity_poly.type
_entity_poly.pdbx_seq_one_letter_code
_entity_poly.pdbx_strand_id
1 'polypeptide(L)'
;MSKLNYPTFVRYTLALVMTTSLAISGCGGGGGGSDDGGVSTSSITGSVFASYVSNASCEIQNTAGTVIAGPFMSGAEGVYVTNVPSSELENDLILTCNGGTYIDEVAGGDPVSAGTLSAYVAGGTLSNGDSIHATPGSSIIQQLIATHNMTMTMAQDAYLDGFGYIPDTTVEPTDATDPVDGSSESELLAGIRAAAFSQLTANLGLATTEQFSLLTALALDLSDGSLDGEDESVAITFGAASTTLPAEIKSQFAAALMGFHEGGNDVTGLENNLIFGSTVLTENYRVEFLSDLDAMDGKSQFQIRLTNLEGSLVQSGKSITLMPMMYMESMMHSTPVDGCTEDNDFAGTYNCTLFYIMESEMMDGGSMGYWDLNIMIGGTMVMDNGAMTMEGGEMAHFYPSVMMAMGDTVRTTLKNSDDTIANMMGMPAVRPYSLFKSELTGMDDNHTFEIFIAAEESMMSYQAVYENVTLDSGSDMIDDLTISTMTVQMTTTPDDVDSWVTAESTDDGYWTATGIAGLTNGSEGIIYVRMDINGVQYSNTIGGAVADSDNGYARFTVTPGSSMSM
;
A
#
# COMPACT_ATOMS: atom_id res chain seq x y z
N MET A 1 47.81 -15.61 19.74
CA MET A 1 48.90 -15.01 18.95
C MET A 1 48.41 -13.68 18.42
N SER A 2 49.17 -12.61 18.69
CA SER A 2 49.19 -11.26 18.09
C SER A 2 47.92 -10.60 17.51
N LYS A 3 47.46 -9.56 18.23
CA LYS A 3 47.17 -8.17 17.81
C LYS A 3 46.49 -7.91 16.45
N LEU A 4 45.39 -7.16 16.48
CA LEU A 4 45.35 -5.82 15.87
C LEU A 4 44.43 -4.89 16.66
N ASN A 5 44.97 -3.71 16.96
CA ASN A 5 44.35 -2.60 17.66
C ASN A 5 43.40 -1.86 16.71
N TYR A 6 42.20 -1.49 17.18
CA TYR A 6 41.45 -0.36 16.63
C TYR A 6 41.42 0.78 17.65
N PRO A 7 41.61 2.03 17.22
CA PRO A 7 41.71 3.17 18.12
C PRO A 7 40.34 3.53 18.70
N THR A 8 40.27 3.62 20.02
CA THR A 8 39.20 4.27 20.77
C THR A 8 39.18 5.75 20.41
N PHE A 9 38.23 6.17 19.58
CA PHE A 9 37.92 7.58 19.38
C PHE A 9 37.25 8.13 20.64
N VAL A 10 37.90 9.13 21.21
CA VAL A 10 37.47 9.91 22.36
C VAL A 10 36.20 10.66 21.98
N ARG A 11 35.09 10.37 22.68
CA ARG A 11 33.86 11.18 22.63
C ARG A 11 34.19 12.57 23.19
N TYR A 12 34.30 13.55 22.31
CA TYR A 12 34.22 14.96 22.70
C TYR A 12 32.75 15.32 22.84
N THR A 13 32.27 15.42 24.08
CA THR A 13 31.04 16.14 24.42
C THR A 13 31.28 17.62 24.12
N LEU A 14 30.91 18.07 22.92
CA LEU A 14 30.85 19.49 22.60
C LEU A 14 29.48 20.01 23.06
N ALA A 15 29.49 20.77 24.15
CA ALA A 15 28.33 21.45 24.67
C ALA A 15 27.84 22.47 23.62
N LEU A 16 26.63 22.27 23.10
CA LEU A 16 25.94 23.25 22.26
C LEU A 16 25.58 24.45 23.14
N VAL A 17 26.31 25.54 22.95
CA VAL A 17 25.97 26.85 23.50
C VAL A 17 24.81 27.39 22.66
N MET A 18 23.61 27.43 23.22
CA MET A 18 22.51 28.22 22.67
C MET A 18 22.99 29.67 22.51
N THR A 19 23.24 30.08 21.27
CA THR A 19 23.37 31.50 20.92
C THR A 19 22.04 31.93 20.33
N THR A 20 21.23 32.52 21.19
CA THR A 20 20.08 33.34 20.82
C THR A 20 20.53 34.43 19.85
N SER A 21 20.21 34.27 18.57
CA SER A 21 20.34 35.33 17.57
C SER A 21 19.23 36.33 17.82
N LEU A 22 19.53 37.31 18.68
CA LEU A 22 18.76 38.52 18.85
C LEU A 22 18.60 39.22 17.49
N ALA A 23 17.34 39.53 17.16
CA ALA A 23 16.96 40.41 16.08
C ALA A 23 17.80 41.70 16.09
N ILE A 24 18.46 41.98 14.97
CA ILE A 24 18.97 43.31 14.67
C ILE A 24 17.75 44.16 14.30
N SER A 25 17.16 44.80 15.31
CA SER A 25 16.31 45.96 15.12
C SER A 25 17.22 47.15 14.80
N GLY A 26 17.30 47.50 13.52
CA GLY A 26 17.87 48.75 13.05
C GLY A 26 16.99 49.92 13.47
N CYS A 27 17.38 50.58 14.56
CA CYS A 27 16.78 51.79 15.09
C CYS A 27 16.95 52.99 14.14
N GLY A 28 15.83 53.63 13.77
CA GLY A 28 15.76 54.98 13.23
C GLY A 28 14.54 55.69 13.81
N GLY A 29 14.71 56.30 14.99
CA GLY A 29 13.63 56.97 15.72
C GLY A 29 13.22 58.34 15.15
N GLY A 30 11.96 58.69 15.38
CA GLY A 30 11.43 60.05 15.17
C GLY A 30 9.91 60.05 15.16
N GLY A 31 9.29 60.58 16.22
CA GLY A 31 7.84 60.51 16.43
C GLY A 31 6.98 61.32 15.46
N GLY A 32 5.68 61.01 15.48
CA GLY A 32 4.64 61.75 14.78
C GLY A 32 3.64 60.79 14.16
N GLY A 33 2.40 60.78 14.66
CA GLY A 33 1.33 59.97 14.10
C GLY A 33 1.15 60.26 12.61
N SER A 34 0.96 59.20 11.85
CA SER A 34 0.40 59.17 10.49
C SER A 34 -0.10 57.74 10.30
N ASP A 35 -1.41 57.60 10.07
CA ASP A 35 -2.01 56.35 9.60
C ASP A 35 -1.36 56.01 8.27
N ASP A 36 -0.37 55.11 8.27
CA ASP A 36 0.21 54.57 7.05
C ASP A 36 -0.47 53.23 6.79
N GLY A 37 -1.15 53.13 5.64
CA GLY A 37 -1.88 51.96 5.18
C GLY A 37 -0.93 50.82 4.81
N GLY A 38 -0.22 50.29 5.81
CA GLY A 38 0.57 49.08 5.67
C GLY A 38 -0.34 47.95 5.26
N VAL A 39 -0.04 47.34 4.11
CA VAL A 39 -0.71 46.12 3.65
C VAL A 39 -0.49 45.08 4.76
N SER A 40 -1.57 44.57 5.33
CA SER A 40 -1.49 43.47 6.30
C SER A 40 -0.85 42.28 5.59
N THR A 41 0.20 41.73 6.18
CA THR A 41 0.88 40.53 5.67
C THR A 41 0.75 39.40 6.67
N SER A 42 0.66 38.18 6.15
CA SER A 42 0.70 36.93 6.90
C SER A 42 2.07 36.29 6.73
N SER A 43 2.65 35.82 7.83
CA SER A 43 3.88 35.04 7.83
C SER A 43 3.56 33.62 7.37
N ILE A 44 4.23 33.16 6.33
CA ILE A 44 4.14 31.81 5.77
C ILE A 44 5.52 31.17 5.89
N THR A 45 5.57 29.95 6.41
CA THR A 45 6.79 29.14 6.48
C THR A 45 6.74 28.03 5.43
N GLY A 46 7.74 27.17 5.41
CA GLY A 46 7.78 26.07 4.46
C GLY A 46 9.16 25.50 4.27
N SER A 47 9.26 24.49 3.41
CA SER A 47 10.54 23.89 3.03
C SER A 47 10.58 23.52 1.54
N VAL A 48 11.80 23.41 1.02
CA VAL A 48 12.09 22.89 -0.32
C VAL A 48 12.80 21.57 -0.15
N PHE A 49 12.19 20.48 -0.64
CA PHE A 49 12.56 19.14 -0.21
C PHE A 49 12.54 18.11 -1.34
N ALA A 50 13.71 17.62 -1.73
CA ALA A 50 13.97 16.36 -2.42
C ALA A 50 15.06 15.60 -1.64
N SER A 51 14.93 15.57 -0.30
CA SER A 51 15.96 15.89 0.71
C SER A 51 16.19 17.40 0.87
N TYR A 52 16.87 17.83 1.93
CA TYR A 52 17.00 19.24 2.30
C TYR A 52 17.69 20.07 1.20
N VAL A 53 16.90 20.86 0.45
CA VAL A 53 17.42 21.71 -0.63
C VAL A 53 17.84 23.08 -0.09
N SER A 54 19.13 23.29 0.04
CA SER A 54 19.69 24.56 0.53
C SER A 54 19.96 25.57 -0.58
N ASN A 55 19.81 26.87 -0.26
CA ASN A 55 20.08 27.98 -1.17
C ASN A 55 19.26 27.97 -2.49
N ALA A 56 18.06 27.39 -2.48
CA ALA A 56 17.11 27.54 -3.58
C ALA A 56 16.51 28.95 -3.56
N SER A 57 16.32 29.57 -4.73
CA SER A 57 15.66 30.87 -4.85
C SER A 57 14.17 30.67 -5.08
N CYS A 58 13.37 31.09 -4.10
CA CYS A 58 11.94 30.87 -4.05
C CYS A 58 11.14 32.15 -4.24
N GLU A 59 9.97 32.01 -4.86
CA GLU A 59 8.96 33.05 -4.98
C GLU A 59 7.56 32.45 -4.94
N ILE A 60 6.60 33.23 -4.45
CA ILE A 60 5.17 32.92 -4.47
C ILE A 60 4.53 33.79 -5.54
N GLN A 61 3.86 33.15 -6.48
CA GLN A 61 3.15 33.78 -7.59
C GLN A 61 1.65 33.49 -7.50
N ASN A 62 0.83 34.31 -8.17
CA ASN A 62 -0.54 33.91 -8.48
C ASN A 62 -0.60 33.08 -9.78
N THR A 63 -1.77 32.55 -10.12
CA THR A 63 -1.99 31.76 -11.35
C THR A 63 -1.75 32.53 -12.66
N ALA A 64 -1.67 33.86 -12.61
CA ALA A 64 -1.31 34.70 -13.75
C ALA A 64 0.22 34.94 -13.88
N GLY A 65 1.04 34.33 -13.02
CA GLY A 65 2.49 34.45 -13.01
C GLY A 65 3.01 35.76 -12.39
N THR A 66 2.17 36.50 -11.66
CA THR A 66 2.59 37.71 -10.95
C THR A 66 3.20 37.34 -9.62
N VAL A 67 4.43 37.77 -9.35
CA VAL A 67 5.11 37.56 -8.06
C VAL A 67 4.40 38.35 -6.96
N ILE A 68 3.89 37.62 -5.98
CA ILE A 68 3.20 38.13 -4.79
C ILE A 68 4.17 38.31 -3.62
N ALA A 69 5.11 37.36 -3.48
CA ALA A 69 6.17 37.44 -2.47
C ALA A 69 7.47 36.80 -2.98
N GLY A 70 8.60 37.46 -2.73
CA GLY A 70 9.93 36.98 -3.14
C GLY A 70 10.72 37.98 -3.99
N PRO A 71 11.95 37.60 -4.39
CA PRO A 71 12.60 36.32 -4.10
C PRO A 71 13.06 36.21 -2.63
N PHE A 72 13.02 35.00 -2.08
CA PHE A 72 13.62 34.60 -0.81
C PHE A 72 14.44 33.31 -0.99
N MET A 73 15.27 32.94 -0.01
CA MET A 73 16.18 31.79 -0.12
C MET A 73 15.84 30.71 0.91
N SER A 74 15.96 29.44 0.53
CA SER A 74 15.90 28.32 1.48
C SER A 74 17.17 28.21 2.34
N GLY A 75 16.99 27.83 3.60
CA GLY A 75 18.06 27.61 4.58
C GLY A 75 18.79 26.28 4.42
N ALA A 76 19.61 25.91 5.42
CA ALA A 76 20.41 24.67 5.39
C ALA A 76 19.56 23.38 5.41
N GLU A 77 18.36 23.43 6.00
CA GLU A 77 17.37 22.34 6.05
C GLU A 77 16.24 22.57 5.04
N GLY A 78 16.48 23.34 3.97
CA GLY A 78 15.46 23.70 2.99
C GLY A 78 14.35 24.62 3.49
N VAL A 79 14.31 24.94 4.79
CA VAL A 79 13.28 25.77 5.42
C VAL A 79 13.39 27.24 5.00
N TYR A 80 12.26 27.92 4.84
CA TYR A 80 12.17 29.36 4.62
C TYR A 80 11.06 30.01 5.45
N VAL A 81 11.12 31.34 5.56
CA VAL A 81 10.05 32.18 6.11
C VAL A 81 9.85 33.37 5.18
N THR A 82 8.60 33.65 4.81
CA THR A 82 8.23 34.78 3.96
C THR A 82 6.95 35.46 4.43
N ASN A 83 6.70 36.68 3.96
CA ASN A 83 5.49 37.43 4.27
C ASN A 83 4.67 37.61 3.00
N VAL A 84 3.42 37.12 3.02
CA VAL A 84 2.47 37.22 1.91
C VAL A 84 1.40 38.25 2.26
N PRO A 85 1.03 39.19 1.38
CA PRO A 85 -0.11 40.07 1.60
C PRO A 85 -1.37 39.27 1.96
N SER A 86 -2.00 39.57 3.11
CA SER A 86 -3.15 38.80 3.60
C SER A 86 -4.35 38.85 2.64
N SER A 87 -4.43 39.88 1.79
CA SER A 87 -5.46 39.99 0.74
C SER A 87 -5.28 38.99 -0.40
N GLU A 88 -4.09 38.41 -0.57
CA GLU A 88 -3.78 37.45 -1.62
C GLU A 88 -4.00 36.00 -1.17
N LEU A 89 -4.23 35.75 0.13
CA LEU A 89 -4.44 34.39 0.66
C LEU A 89 -5.77 33.76 0.23
N GLU A 90 -6.74 34.59 -0.21
CA GLU A 90 -8.01 34.13 -0.77
C GLU A 90 -7.86 33.66 -2.23
N ASN A 91 -6.72 33.95 -2.88
CA ASN A 91 -6.44 33.57 -4.26
C ASN A 91 -5.57 32.32 -4.32
N ASP A 92 -5.63 31.59 -5.43
CA ASP A 92 -4.70 30.49 -5.70
C ASP A 92 -3.25 30.98 -5.81
N LEU A 93 -2.35 30.30 -5.12
CA LEU A 93 -0.93 30.64 -5.04
C LEU A 93 -0.05 29.49 -5.52
N ILE A 94 1.08 29.85 -6.11
CA ILE A 94 2.08 28.92 -6.63
C ILE A 94 3.42 29.26 -6.01
N LEU A 95 3.97 28.35 -5.21
CA LEU A 95 5.35 28.40 -4.76
C LEU A 95 6.24 27.84 -5.86
N THR A 96 7.27 28.57 -6.27
CA THR A 96 8.30 28.10 -7.20
C THR A 96 9.67 28.35 -6.62
N CYS A 97 10.49 27.31 -6.50
CA CYS A 97 11.84 27.35 -5.97
C CYS A 97 12.82 26.79 -7.00
N ASN A 98 13.80 27.60 -7.39
CA ASN A 98 14.75 27.30 -8.45
C ASN A 98 16.18 27.14 -7.90
N GLY A 99 16.87 26.09 -8.33
CA GLY A 99 18.27 25.85 -8.02
C GLY A 99 18.48 25.41 -6.57
N GLY A 100 19.66 25.73 -6.04
CA GLY A 100 20.11 25.26 -4.73
C GLY A 100 20.89 23.96 -4.81
N THR A 101 21.17 23.37 -3.66
CA THR A 101 21.91 22.10 -3.54
C THR A 101 21.31 21.20 -2.49
N TYR A 102 21.25 19.90 -2.77
CA TYR A 102 20.76 18.86 -1.87
C TYR A 102 21.70 17.64 -1.90
N ILE A 103 21.60 16.78 -0.89
CA ILE A 103 22.31 15.49 -0.85
C ILE A 103 21.30 14.45 -1.29
N ASP A 104 21.63 13.68 -2.33
CA ASP A 104 20.78 12.58 -2.78
C ASP A 104 20.83 11.44 -1.75
N GLU A 105 19.66 11.04 -1.24
CA GLU A 105 19.52 10.05 -0.17
C GLU A 105 20.03 8.65 -0.56
N VAL A 106 20.17 8.36 -1.86
CA VAL A 106 20.59 7.04 -2.36
C VAL A 106 22.08 7.01 -2.70
N ALA A 107 22.56 8.02 -3.41
CA ALA A 107 23.97 8.16 -3.74
C ALA A 107 24.81 8.54 -2.53
N GLY A 108 24.22 9.31 -1.60
CA GLY A 108 24.90 9.97 -0.50
C GLY A 108 26.01 10.92 -0.94
N GLY A 109 26.74 11.48 0.02
CA GLY A 109 27.99 12.20 -0.24
C GLY A 109 27.84 13.70 -0.52
N ASP A 110 28.49 14.18 -1.58
CA ASP A 110 28.63 15.62 -1.85
C ASP A 110 27.32 16.22 -2.38
N PRO A 111 26.95 17.46 -1.96
CA PRO A 111 25.75 18.12 -2.46
C PRO A 111 25.77 18.30 -3.98
N VAL A 112 24.65 17.98 -4.62
CA VAL A 112 24.43 18.14 -6.07
C VAL A 112 23.45 19.29 -6.33
N SER A 113 23.46 19.81 -7.56
CA SER A 113 22.56 20.92 -7.93
C SER A 113 21.11 20.44 -7.97
N ALA A 114 20.23 21.16 -7.28
CA ALA A 114 18.80 21.01 -7.44
C ALA A 114 18.29 21.73 -8.71
N GLY A 115 17.17 21.26 -9.25
CA GLY A 115 16.43 21.87 -10.34
C GLY A 115 15.33 22.80 -9.83
N THR A 116 14.14 22.70 -10.40
CA THR A 116 12.96 23.44 -9.96
C THR A 116 12.03 22.53 -9.18
N LEU A 117 11.59 23.00 -8.00
CA LEU A 117 10.50 22.39 -7.22
C LEU A 117 9.40 23.43 -7.02
N SER A 118 8.16 22.98 -7.03
CA SER A 118 6.99 23.84 -6.95
C SER A 118 5.85 23.20 -6.17
N ALA A 119 4.93 24.04 -5.69
CA ALA A 119 3.70 23.60 -5.04
C ALA A 119 2.55 24.54 -5.42
N TYR A 120 1.39 23.97 -5.71
CA TYR A 120 0.15 24.71 -5.92
C TYR A 120 -0.66 24.69 -4.62
N VAL A 121 -1.18 25.85 -4.23
CA VAL A 121 -2.04 25.99 -3.04
C VAL A 121 -3.33 26.70 -3.43
N ALA A 122 -4.46 26.09 -3.09
CA ALA A 122 -5.77 26.63 -3.39
C ALA A 122 -6.07 27.90 -2.56
N GLY A 123 -6.79 28.84 -3.15
CA GLY A 123 -7.21 30.05 -2.46
C GLY A 123 -8.06 29.77 -1.23
N GLY A 124 -7.80 30.51 -0.15
CA GLY A 124 -8.53 30.42 1.11
C GLY A 124 -8.09 29.27 2.02
N THR A 125 -7.07 28.49 1.65
CA THR A 125 -6.55 27.40 2.51
C THR A 125 -5.40 27.85 3.41
N LEU A 126 -4.82 29.02 3.16
CA LEU A 126 -3.70 29.55 3.94
C LEU A 126 -4.14 30.66 4.89
N SER A 127 -3.53 30.64 6.07
CA SER A 127 -3.66 31.59 7.16
C SER A 127 -2.28 31.98 7.71
N ASN A 128 -2.25 32.99 8.58
CA ASN A 128 -1.00 33.42 9.19
C ASN A 128 -0.44 32.35 10.13
N GLY A 129 0.78 31.89 9.83
CA GLY A 129 1.46 30.82 10.55
C GLY A 129 1.47 29.48 9.84
N ASP A 130 0.76 29.35 8.71
CA ASP A 130 0.73 28.11 7.92
C ASP A 130 2.02 27.92 7.12
N SER A 131 2.25 26.68 6.70
CA SER A 131 3.42 26.25 5.94
C SER A 131 3.06 25.73 4.54
N ILE A 132 4.01 25.86 3.61
CA ILE A 132 3.92 25.29 2.26
C ILE A 132 5.22 24.56 1.95
N HIS A 133 5.15 23.30 1.55
CA HIS A 133 6.32 22.47 1.28
C HIS A 133 6.37 22.09 -0.21
N ALA A 134 7.48 22.41 -0.88
CA ALA A 134 7.73 22.04 -2.27
C ALA A 134 8.50 20.71 -2.33
N THR A 135 7.85 19.66 -2.82
CA THR A 135 8.38 18.30 -2.96
C THR A 135 8.33 17.83 -4.42
N PRO A 136 9.01 16.72 -4.77
CA PRO A 136 8.84 16.09 -6.08
C PRO A 136 7.37 15.88 -6.47
N GLY A 137 6.56 15.34 -5.55
CA GLY A 137 5.15 15.09 -5.80
C GLY A 137 4.32 16.36 -6.02
N SER A 138 4.50 17.38 -5.17
CA SER A 138 3.80 18.67 -5.36
C SER A 138 4.19 19.36 -6.67
N SER A 139 5.43 19.14 -7.12
CA SER A 139 5.96 19.69 -8.37
C SER A 139 5.30 19.05 -9.58
N ILE A 140 5.06 17.73 -9.56
CA ILE A 140 4.33 17.02 -10.62
C ILE A 140 2.90 17.56 -10.71
N ILE A 141 2.17 17.69 -9.59
CA ILE A 141 0.82 18.26 -9.57
C ILE A 141 0.81 19.68 -10.14
N GLN A 142 1.76 20.53 -9.74
CA GLN A 142 1.85 21.89 -10.25
C GLN A 142 2.12 21.92 -11.76
N GLN A 143 2.93 21.00 -12.29
CA GLN A 143 3.19 20.89 -13.72
C GLN A 143 1.95 20.42 -14.50
N LEU A 144 1.18 19.45 -13.98
CA LEU A 144 -0.10 19.04 -14.56
C LEU A 144 -1.08 20.23 -14.69
N ILE A 145 -1.14 21.08 -13.67
CA ILE A 145 -2.02 22.27 -13.69
C ILE A 145 -1.50 23.33 -14.67
N ALA A 146 -0.23 23.72 -14.54
CA ALA A 146 0.31 24.88 -15.26
C ALA A 146 0.67 24.58 -16.73
N THR A 147 1.12 23.37 -17.02
CA THR A 147 1.60 22.97 -18.36
C THR A 147 0.52 22.21 -19.14
N HIS A 148 -0.28 21.38 -18.46
CA HIS A 148 -1.27 20.49 -19.10
C HIS A 148 -2.72 20.98 -18.92
N ASN A 149 -2.93 22.18 -18.37
CA ASN A 149 -4.24 22.81 -18.16
C ASN A 149 -5.24 21.94 -17.38
N MET A 150 -4.74 21.07 -16.49
CA MET A 150 -5.60 20.31 -15.60
C MET A 150 -6.16 21.20 -14.49
N THR A 151 -7.36 20.87 -14.00
CA THR A 151 -7.86 21.41 -12.74
C THR A 151 -7.11 20.76 -11.58
N MET A 152 -7.11 21.38 -10.40
CA MET A 152 -6.48 20.81 -9.20
C MET A 152 -6.99 19.38 -8.91
N THR A 153 -8.31 19.17 -8.97
CA THR A 153 -8.92 17.85 -8.75
C THR A 153 -8.44 16.83 -9.78
N MET A 154 -8.44 17.17 -11.07
CA MET A 154 -7.96 16.25 -12.12
C MET A 154 -6.49 15.90 -11.95
N ALA A 155 -5.65 16.87 -11.58
CA ALA A 155 -4.22 16.65 -11.35
C ALA A 155 -3.99 15.76 -10.11
N GLN A 156 -4.79 15.94 -9.06
CA GLN A 156 -4.74 15.07 -7.87
C GLN A 156 -5.24 13.66 -8.18
N ASP A 157 -6.31 13.50 -8.95
CA ASP A 157 -6.84 12.20 -9.34
C ASP A 157 -5.84 11.43 -10.24
N ALA A 158 -5.23 12.10 -11.23
CA ALA A 158 -4.20 11.50 -12.07
C ALA A 158 -2.95 11.11 -11.26
N TYR A 159 -2.51 11.98 -10.34
CA TYR A 159 -1.39 11.65 -9.46
C TYR A 159 -1.73 10.48 -8.52
N LEU A 160 -2.94 10.46 -7.96
CA LEU A 160 -3.41 9.37 -7.10
C LEU A 160 -3.45 8.05 -7.85
N ASP A 161 -3.95 8.04 -9.09
CA ASP A 161 -3.95 6.84 -9.94
C ASP A 161 -2.52 6.36 -10.24
N GLY A 162 -1.62 7.29 -10.60
CA GLY A 162 -0.24 6.97 -10.94
C GLY A 162 0.60 6.48 -9.76
N PHE A 163 0.51 7.15 -8.61
CA PHE A 163 1.42 6.96 -7.47
C PHE A 163 0.76 6.37 -6.22
N GLY A 164 -0.58 6.22 -6.18
CA GLY A 164 -1.30 5.63 -5.05
C GLY A 164 -1.47 6.55 -3.84
N TYR A 165 -1.15 7.84 -3.94
CA TYR A 165 -1.37 8.82 -2.86
C TYR A 165 -1.49 10.25 -3.38
N ILE A 166 -1.93 11.20 -2.56
CA ILE A 166 -1.89 12.64 -2.88
C ILE A 166 -0.82 13.32 -2.01
N PRO A 167 0.15 14.06 -2.59
CA PRO A 167 1.12 14.87 -1.85
C PRO A 167 0.42 15.95 -1.02
N ASP A 168 0.72 16.01 0.27
CA ASP A 168 0.25 17.08 1.16
C ASP A 168 1.31 18.19 1.25
N THR A 169 0.98 19.38 0.77
CA THR A 169 1.89 20.54 0.79
C THR A 169 1.96 21.21 2.17
N THR A 170 1.16 20.80 3.15
CA THR A 170 1.11 21.39 4.50
C THR A 170 1.94 20.62 5.53
N VAL A 171 2.33 19.38 5.19
CA VAL A 171 3.17 18.52 6.04
C VAL A 171 4.64 18.73 5.71
N GLU A 172 5.47 18.92 6.72
CA GLU A 172 6.92 19.10 6.58
C GLU A 172 7.61 17.75 6.36
N PRO A 173 8.25 17.49 5.21
CA PRO A 173 8.97 16.24 5.04
C PRO A 173 10.26 16.21 5.87
N THR A 174 10.63 15.03 6.35
CA THR A 174 11.94 14.78 6.99
C THR A 174 12.79 13.84 6.15
N ASP A 175 14.12 13.92 6.28
CA ASP A 175 15.05 13.05 5.55
C ASP A 175 14.86 11.60 5.98
N ALA A 176 14.63 10.70 5.03
CA ALA A 176 14.33 9.31 5.34
C ALA A 176 15.58 8.53 5.81
N THR A 177 16.78 9.06 5.54
CA THR A 177 18.08 8.49 5.96
C THR A 177 18.58 9.03 7.31
N ASP A 178 18.03 10.16 7.77
CA ASP A 178 18.33 10.78 9.07
C ASP A 178 17.11 11.59 9.56
N PRO A 179 16.01 10.93 9.93
CA PRO A 179 14.76 11.57 10.30
C PRO A 179 14.89 12.37 11.58
N VAL A 180 14.21 13.51 11.64
CA VAL A 180 14.22 14.37 12.82
C VAL A 180 13.51 13.66 13.98
N ASP A 181 14.19 13.57 15.14
CA ASP A 181 13.65 12.98 16.36
C ASP A 181 12.28 13.58 16.73
N GLY A 182 11.26 12.72 16.82
CA GLY A 182 9.90 13.13 17.20
C GLY A 182 9.03 13.62 16.03
N SER A 183 9.47 13.43 14.79
CA SER A 183 8.63 13.57 13.60
C SER A 183 7.40 12.66 13.69
N SER A 184 6.26 13.18 13.24
CA SER A 184 5.03 12.43 13.05
C SER A 184 5.15 11.46 11.87
N GLU A 185 4.29 10.45 11.86
CA GLU A 185 4.24 9.46 10.76
C GLU A 185 3.99 10.12 9.40
N SER A 186 3.18 11.18 9.34
CA SER A 186 2.94 11.93 8.09
C SER A 186 4.19 12.64 7.57
N GLU A 187 5.04 13.16 8.46
CA GLU A 187 6.28 13.85 8.10
C GLU A 187 7.32 12.83 7.59
N LEU A 188 7.42 11.68 8.26
CA LEU A 188 8.25 10.55 7.87
C LEU A 188 7.81 10.00 6.49
N LEU A 189 6.51 9.82 6.28
CA LEU A 189 5.96 9.30 5.02
C LEU A 189 6.16 10.27 3.85
N ALA A 190 6.02 11.58 4.09
CA ALA A 190 6.32 12.60 3.09
C ALA A 190 7.81 12.56 2.69
N GLY A 191 8.70 12.28 3.65
CA GLY A 191 10.12 12.05 3.45
C GLY A 191 10.41 10.86 2.54
N ILE A 192 9.92 9.66 2.91
CA ILE A 192 10.12 8.42 2.14
C ILE A 192 9.61 8.57 0.70
N ARG A 193 8.45 9.20 0.51
CA ARG A 193 7.88 9.45 -0.82
C ARG A 193 8.75 10.37 -1.67
N ALA A 194 9.42 11.36 -1.06
CA ALA A 194 10.39 12.18 -1.77
C ALA A 194 11.66 11.38 -2.11
N ALA A 195 12.15 10.57 -1.17
CA ALA A 195 13.32 9.70 -1.35
C ALA A 195 13.14 8.66 -2.46
N ALA A 196 11.91 8.17 -2.65
CA ALA A 196 11.59 7.24 -3.72
C ALA A 196 11.85 7.79 -5.12
N PHE A 197 11.74 9.11 -5.34
CA PHE A 197 12.13 9.72 -6.62
C PHE A 197 13.66 9.70 -6.83
N SER A 198 14.43 9.81 -5.75
CA SER A 198 15.89 9.68 -5.79
C SER A 198 16.28 8.23 -6.12
N GLN A 199 15.64 7.26 -5.47
CA GLN A 199 15.83 5.83 -5.77
C GLN A 199 15.35 5.45 -7.17
N LEU A 200 14.25 6.03 -7.65
CA LEU A 200 13.78 5.82 -9.02
C LEU A 200 14.79 6.37 -10.03
N THR A 201 15.35 7.55 -9.77
CA THR A 201 16.40 8.14 -10.61
C THR A 201 17.62 7.22 -10.70
N ALA A 202 18.04 6.63 -9.57
CA ALA A 202 19.11 5.65 -9.53
C ALA A 202 18.77 4.34 -10.27
N ASN A 203 17.55 3.80 -10.08
CA ASN A 203 17.08 2.57 -10.74
C ASN A 203 17.05 2.71 -12.26
N LEU A 204 16.70 3.90 -12.77
CA LEU A 204 16.71 4.22 -14.20
C LEU A 204 18.11 4.51 -14.76
N GLY A 205 19.15 4.45 -13.92
CA GLY A 205 20.55 4.69 -14.32
C GLY A 205 20.85 6.15 -14.69
N LEU A 206 20.04 7.09 -14.20
CA LEU A 206 20.18 8.52 -14.45
C LEU A 206 21.18 9.16 -13.48
N ALA A 207 21.75 10.30 -13.85
CA ALA A 207 22.49 11.11 -12.89
C ALA A 207 21.54 11.77 -11.88
N THR A 208 21.98 12.00 -10.64
CA THR A 208 21.17 12.64 -9.59
C THR A 208 20.64 14.03 -10.00
N THR A 209 21.38 14.77 -10.82
CA THR A 209 20.92 16.07 -11.36
C THR A 209 19.76 15.94 -12.37
N GLU A 210 19.55 14.76 -12.94
CA GLU A 210 18.48 14.50 -13.92
C GLU A 210 17.13 14.14 -13.26
N GLN A 211 17.07 13.96 -11.93
CA GLN A 211 15.82 13.74 -11.18
C GLN A 211 14.74 14.78 -11.55
N PHE A 212 15.10 16.06 -11.66
CA PHE A 212 14.14 17.12 -11.99
C PHE A 212 13.64 17.05 -13.43
N SER A 213 14.44 16.50 -14.35
CA SER A 213 13.98 16.21 -15.71
C SER A 213 13.04 15.01 -15.74
N LEU A 214 13.28 14.02 -14.87
CA LEU A 214 12.37 12.89 -14.66
C LEU A 214 11.01 13.38 -14.11
N LEU A 215 10.97 14.31 -13.16
CA LEU A 215 9.70 14.86 -12.66
C LEU A 215 8.86 15.50 -13.78
N THR A 216 9.50 16.21 -14.70
CA THR A 216 8.81 16.77 -15.88
C THR A 216 8.34 15.69 -16.86
N ALA A 217 9.11 14.62 -17.04
CA ALA A 217 8.68 13.48 -17.85
C ALA A 217 7.46 12.76 -17.22
N LEU A 218 7.45 12.55 -15.91
CA LEU A 218 6.35 11.93 -15.18
C LEU A 218 5.06 12.79 -15.22
N ALA A 219 5.20 14.11 -15.18
CA ALA A 219 4.05 15.00 -15.35
C ALA A 219 3.49 14.99 -16.78
N LEU A 220 4.35 14.79 -17.78
CA LEU A 220 3.92 14.63 -19.18
C LEU A 220 3.19 13.29 -19.39
N ASP A 221 3.73 12.21 -18.83
CA ASP A 221 3.14 10.87 -18.82
C ASP A 221 1.73 10.91 -18.21
N LEU A 222 1.62 11.43 -16.98
CA LEU A 222 0.33 11.58 -16.31
C LEU A 222 -0.67 12.53 -16.99
N SER A 223 -0.27 13.26 -18.02
CA SER A 223 -1.13 14.28 -18.61
C SER A 223 -2.29 13.71 -19.43
N ASP A 224 -2.20 12.45 -19.87
CA ASP A 224 -3.31 11.72 -20.49
C ASP A 224 -4.09 10.85 -19.49
N GLY A 225 -3.70 10.90 -18.21
CA GLY A 225 -4.36 10.22 -17.10
C GLY A 225 -3.84 8.81 -16.84
N SER A 226 -2.71 8.41 -17.43
CA SER A 226 -2.04 7.13 -17.16
C SER A 226 -0.56 7.34 -16.84
N LEU A 227 0.04 6.39 -16.12
CA LEU A 227 1.48 6.40 -15.81
C LEU A 227 2.13 5.21 -16.52
N ASP A 228 2.22 5.29 -17.85
CA ASP A 228 2.54 4.18 -18.74
C ASP A 228 3.74 4.45 -19.67
N GLY A 229 4.50 5.51 -19.39
CA GLY A 229 5.70 5.90 -20.14
C GLY A 229 5.41 6.59 -21.48
N GLU A 230 4.15 6.85 -21.81
CA GLU A 230 3.70 7.42 -23.08
C GLU A 230 2.87 8.70 -22.87
N ASP A 231 2.79 9.54 -23.92
CA ASP A 231 1.86 10.67 -23.98
C ASP A 231 1.04 10.50 -25.27
N GLU A 232 -0.27 10.24 -25.13
CA GLU A 232 -1.16 9.94 -26.26
C GLU A 232 -0.62 8.80 -27.16
N SER A 233 -0.07 7.76 -26.55
CA SER A 233 0.59 6.61 -27.21
C SER A 233 1.93 6.92 -27.91
N VAL A 234 2.62 7.97 -27.48
CA VAL A 234 3.97 8.32 -27.94
C VAL A 234 4.96 8.22 -26.79
N ALA A 235 5.96 7.34 -26.92
CA ALA A 235 7.00 7.17 -25.91
C ALA A 235 7.69 8.49 -25.54
N ILE A 236 7.76 8.78 -24.25
CA ILE A 236 8.34 10.01 -23.72
C ILE A 236 9.86 9.86 -23.65
N THR A 237 10.61 10.87 -24.12
CA THR A 237 12.07 10.92 -23.99
C THR A 237 12.52 12.16 -23.25
N PHE A 238 13.46 12.03 -22.32
CA PHE A 238 13.90 13.11 -21.45
C PHE A 238 15.40 13.02 -21.08
N GLY A 239 15.89 14.01 -20.35
CA GLY A 239 17.27 14.07 -19.88
C GLY A 239 18.29 14.41 -20.97
N ALA A 240 19.55 14.59 -20.57
CA ALA A 240 20.63 14.92 -21.50
C ALA A 240 21.04 13.72 -22.37
N ALA A 241 20.74 12.50 -21.90
CA ALA A 241 21.01 11.25 -22.60
C ALA A 241 19.90 10.82 -23.59
N SER A 242 18.78 11.55 -23.67
CA SER A 242 17.58 11.14 -24.43
C SER A 242 17.05 9.78 -23.99
N THR A 243 17.02 9.56 -22.67
CA THR A 243 16.47 8.35 -22.05
C THR A 243 14.97 8.28 -22.34
N THR A 244 14.48 7.10 -22.73
CA THR A 244 13.04 6.84 -22.90
C THR A 244 12.44 6.47 -21.55
N LEU A 245 11.32 7.09 -21.18
CA LEU A 245 10.57 6.72 -19.98
C LEU A 245 10.07 5.28 -20.16
N PRO A 246 10.38 4.35 -19.24
CA PRO A 246 9.94 2.97 -19.38
C PRO A 246 8.41 2.86 -19.34
N ALA A 247 7.84 1.93 -20.11
CA ALA A 247 6.39 1.74 -20.14
C ALA A 247 5.81 1.25 -18.80
N GLU A 248 6.68 0.73 -17.93
CA GLU A 248 6.36 0.25 -16.58
C GLU A 248 6.79 1.24 -15.49
N ILE A 249 6.81 2.53 -15.78
CA ILE A 249 7.30 3.55 -14.84
C ILE A 249 6.54 3.56 -13.51
N LYS A 250 5.23 3.21 -13.52
CA LYS A 250 4.46 2.90 -12.31
C LYS A 250 5.17 1.83 -11.47
N SER A 251 5.40 0.65 -12.03
CA SER A 251 6.11 -0.46 -11.37
C SER A 251 7.50 -0.08 -10.86
N GLN A 252 8.23 0.73 -11.63
CA GLN A 252 9.59 1.16 -11.27
C GLN A 252 9.61 2.08 -10.05
N PHE A 253 8.60 2.93 -9.89
CA PHE A 253 8.47 3.74 -8.68
C PHE A 253 8.16 2.85 -7.45
N ALA A 254 7.31 1.84 -7.61
CA ALA A 254 7.07 0.83 -6.56
C ALA A 254 8.38 0.17 -6.09
N ALA A 255 9.15 -0.32 -7.05
CA ALA A 255 10.43 -0.96 -6.81
C ALA A 255 11.46 0.01 -6.21
N ALA A 256 11.37 1.29 -6.53
CA ALA A 256 12.20 2.32 -5.92
C ALA A 256 11.87 2.53 -4.45
N LEU A 257 10.58 2.58 -4.11
CA LEU A 257 10.11 2.74 -2.75
C LEU A 257 10.58 1.57 -1.85
N MET A 258 10.45 0.34 -2.34
CA MET A 258 10.95 -0.87 -1.67
C MET A 258 12.48 -0.97 -1.66
N GLY A 259 13.14 -0.67 -2.78
CA GLY A 259 14.60 -0.70 -2.89
C GLY A 259 15.29 0.30 -1.96
N PHE A 260 14.63 1.44 -1.67
CA PHE A 260 15.10 2.40 -0.68
C PHE A 260 15.05 1.82 0.74
N HIS A 261 13.97 1.10 1.06
CA HIS A 261 13.78 0.41 2.34
C HIS A 261 14.78 -0.75 2.52
N GLU A 262 14.78 -1.71 1.59
CA GLU A 262 15.66 -2.89 1.65
C GLU A 262 17.15 -2.54 1.52
N GLY A 263 17.48 -1.44 0.85
CA GLY A 263 18.83 -0.91 0.73
C GLY A 263 19.43 -0.44 2.07
N GLY A 264 18.64 -0.37 3.14
CA GLY A 264 19.05 0.12 4.45
C GLY A 264 19.23 1.63 4.52
N ASN A 265 18.68 2.35 3.53
CA ASN A 265 18.66 3.81 3.50
C ASN A 265 17.46 4.37 4.27
N ASP A 266 16.35 3.63 4.34
CA ASP A 266 15.23 3.98 5.20
C ASP A 266 15.54 3.68 6.67
N VAL A 267 15.64 4.73 7.48
CA VAL A 267 15.78 4.62 8.94
C VAL A 267 14.61 5.28 9.68
N THR A 268 13.51 5.57 8.97
CA THR A 268 12.31 6.20 9.54
C THR A 268 11.62 5.33 10.59
N GLY A 269 11.81 4.00 10.50
CA GLY A 269 11.13 3.04 11.35
C GLY A 269 9.63 2.92 11.04
N LEU A 270 9.14 3.54 9.96
CA LEU A 270 7.79 3.31 9.47
C LEU A 270 7.72 1.93 8.84
N GLU A 271 6.82 1.09 9.35
CA GLU A 271 6.46 -0.15 8.67
C GLU A 271 5.46 0.17 7.54
N ASN A 272 6.01 0.59 6.39
CA ASN A 272 5.53 0.35 5.03
C ASN A 272 4.07 0.72 4.68
N ASN A 273 3.78 2.03 4.60
CA ASN A 273 2.60 2.54 3.89
C ASN A 273 2.91 2.82 2.40
N LEU A 274 3.14 1.77 1.62
CA LEU A 274 3.69 1.85 0.26
C LEU A 274 2.76 1.16 -0.77
N ILE A 275 1.73 1.86 -1.26
CA ILE A 275 0.78 1.39 -2.30
C ILE A 275 1.43 1.45 -3.68
N PHE A 276 1.36 0.43 -4.55
CA PHE A 276 1.75 0.62 -5.98
C PHE A 276 1.24 -0.41 -7.04
N GLY A 277 0.46 0.08 -8.03
CA GLY A 277 0.47 -0.35 -9.44
C GLY A 277 -0.18 -1.68 -9.89
N SER A 278 -0.16 -1.94 -11.22
CA SER A 278 -0.76 -3.11 -11.90
C SER A 278 0.21 -3.99 -12.72
N THR A 279 1.50 -3.67 -12.80
CA THR A 279 2.51 -4.48 -13.53
C THR A 279 3.80 -4.58 -12.71
N VAL A 280 4.59 -5.64 -12.86
CA VAL A 280 5.90 -5.84 -12.23
C VAL A 280 6.83 -6.56 -13.21
N LEU A 281 8.10 -6.14 -13.28
CA LEU A 281 9.14 -6.84 -14.04
C LEU A 281 10.02 -7.67 -13.10
N THR A 282 10.36 -8.86 -13.54
CA THR A 282 11.28 -9.81 -12.87
C THR A 282 12.56 -9.95 -13.68
N GLU A 283 13.39 -10.97 -13.45
CA GLU A 283 14.64 -11.15 -14.20
C GLU A 283 14.36 -11.53 -15.67
N ASN A 284 13.32 -12.33 -15.91
CA ASN A 284 12.97 -12.84 -17.24
C ASN A 284 11.52 -12.56 -17.65
N TYR A 285 10.64 -12.19 -16.72
CA TYR A 285 9.20 -12.02 -17.02
C TYR A 285 8.67 -10.62 -16.69
N ARG A 286 7.70 -10.17 -17.49
CA ARG A 286 6.75 -9.11 -17.15
C ARG A 286 5.47 -9.77 -16.64
N VAL A 287 5.05 -9.41 -15.43
CA VAL A 287 3.81 -9.83 -14.78
C VAL A 287 2.86 -8.65 -14.76
N GLU A 288 1.70 -8.80 -15.38
CA GLU A 288 0.69 -7.73 -15.52
C GLU A 288 -0.64 -8.22 -14.95
N PHE A 289 -1.26 -7.42 -14.07
CA PHE A 289 -2.67 -7.60 -13.73
C PHE A 289 -3.53 -7.17 -14.91
N LEU A 290 -4.45 -8.02 -15.34
CA LEU A 290 -5.37 -7.73 -16.45
C LEU A 290 -6.62 -6.96 -16.02
N SER A 291 -6.80 -6.79 -14.71
CA SER A 291 -7.87 -6.03 -14.08
C SER A 291 -7.31 -5.38 -12.82
N ASP A 292 -7.84 -4.22 -12.45
CA ASP A 292 -7.52 -3.63 -11.15
C ASP A 292 -7.89 -4.62 -10.04
N LEU A 293 -6.99 -4.77 -9.08
CA LEU A 293 -7.21 -5.61 -7.92
C LEU A 293 -7.96 -4.81 -6.87
N ASP A 294 -9.29 -4.78 -6.97
CA ASP A 294 -10.19 -4.25 -5.94
C ASP A 294 -10.26 -5.21 -4.77
N ALA A 295 -9.14 -5.35 -4.06
CA ALA A 295 -9.04 -6.29 -2.96
C ALA A 295 -9.93 -5.88 -1.78
N MET A 296 -10.67 -6.84 -1.25
CA MET A 296 -11.51 -6.68 -0.07
C MET A 296 -11.27 -7.82 0.91
N ASP A 297 -11.58 -7.60 2.21
CA ASP A 297 -11.65 -8.71 3.18
C ASP A 297 -12.55 -9.84 2.62
N GLY A 298 -12.08 -11.08 2.74
CA GLY A 298 -12.66 -12.24 2.08
C GLY A 298 -12.06 -12.55 0.71
N LYS A 299 -12.87 -13.13 -0.18
CA LYS A 299 -12.40 -13.64 -1.48
C LYS A 299 -11.97 -12.50 -2.41
N SER A 300 -10.74 -12.58 -2.90
CA SER A 300 -10.23 -11.77 -3.99
C SER A 300 -9.82 -12.67 -5.15
N GLN A 301 -10.28 -12.34 -6.36
CA GLN A 301 -9.97 -13.06 -7.58
C GLN A 301 -9.48 -12.07 -8.63
N PHE A 302 -8.39 -12.43 -9.29
CA PHE A 302 -7.76 -11.56 -10.28
C PHE A 302 -7.05 -12.40 -11.35
N GLN A 303 -6.74 -11.74 -12.46
CA GLN A 303 -5.99 -12.34 -13.56
C GLN A 303 -4.64 -11.69 -13.69
N ILE A 304 -3.60 -12.52 -13.81
CA ILE A 304 -2.27 -12.05 -14.20
C ILE A 304 -1.91 -12.57 -15.58
N ARG A 305 -1.09 -11.83 -16.32
CA ARG A 305 -0.48 -12.25 -17.57
C ARG A 305 1.02 -12.26 -17.44
N LEU A 306 1.63 -13.36 -17.87
CA LEU A 306 3.07 -13.50 -17.94
C LEU A 306 3.57 -13.38 -19.38
N THR A 307 4.48 -12.44 -19.61
CA THR A 307 5.20 -12.30 -20.87
C THR A 307 6.69 -12.32 -20.62
N ASN A 308 7.48 -12.81 -21.58
CA ASN A 308 8.94 -12.70 -21.52
C ASN A 308 9.35 -11.24 -21.75
N LEU A 309 10.34 -10.75 -21.00
CA LEU A 309 10.97 -9.46 -21.24
C LEU A 309 11.61 -9.38 -22.63
N GLU A 310 12.24 -10.47 -23.08
CA GLU A 310 12.81 -10.55 -24.42
C GLU A 310 11.71 -10.93 -25.44
N GLY A 311 11.24 -9.92 -26.19
CA GLY A 311 10.36 -10.11 -27.35
C GLY A 311 8.87 -10.24 -27.03
N SER A 312 8.45 -9.96 -25.79
CA SER A 312 7.03 -9.87 -25.38
C SER A 312 6.19 -11.12 -25.66
N LEU A 313 6.84 -12.29 -25.70
CA LEU A 313 6.15 -13.56 -25.95
C LEU A 313 5.48 -14.07 -24.67
N VAL A 314 4.19 -14.36 -24.78
CA VAL A 314 3.38 -14.91 -23.69
C VAL A 314 3.95 -16.24 -23.19
N GLN A 315 3.97 -16.43 -21.86
CA GLN A 315 4.59 -17.59 -21.19
C GLN A 315 3.54 -18.48 -20.52
N SER A 316 3.28 -19.63 -21.16
CA SER A 316 2.33 -20.65 -20.70
C SER A 316 2.99 -21.77 -19.89
N GLY A 317 2.21 -22.48 -19.08
CA GLY A 317 2.62 -23.70 -18.37
C GLY A 317 3.61 -23.48 -17.24
N LYS A 318 3.67 -22.29 -16.65
CA LYS A 318 4.50 -21.99 -15.47
C LYS A 318 3.71 -22.34 -14.20
N SER A 319 4.43 -22.81 -13.18
CA SER A 319 3.85 -22.93 -11.84
C SER A 319 3.85 -21.55 -11.19
N ILE A 320 2.66 -21.06 -10.84
CA ILE A 320 2.49 -19.80 -10.14
C ILE A 320 2.02 -20.08 -8.72
N THR A 321 2.73 -19.52 -7.74
CA THR A 321 2.37 -19.63 -6.31
C THR A 321 2.19 -18.24 -5.74
N LEU A 322 1.15 -18.03 -4.92
CA LEU A 322 0.92 -16.78 -4.23
C LEU A 322 1.41 -16.89 -2.77
N MET A 323 2.12 -15.88 -2.30
CA MET A 323 2.55 -15.74 -0.91
C MET A 323 2.15 -14.37 -0.38
N PRO A 324 0.86 -14.17 -0.07
CA PRO A 324 0.38 -12.94 0.53
C PRO A 324 0.86 -12.85 1.98
N MET A 325 1.43 -11.70 2.31
CA MET A 325 1.98 -11.39 3.60
C MET A 325 1.55 -10.01 4.04
N MET A 326 0.76 -9.93 5.09
CA MET A 326 0.50 -8.69 5.79
C MET A 326 1.60 -8.43 6.81
N TYR A 327 2.04 -7.19 6.82
CA TYR A 327 3.00 -6.67 7.77
C TYR A 327 2.32 -5.55 8.56
N MET A 328 2.39 -5.66 9.89
CA MET A 328 1.87 -4.71 10.87
C MET A 328 2.99 -4.41 11.87
N GLU A 329 2.90 -3.27 12.57
CA GLU A 329 3.91 -2.67 13.47
C GLU A 329 4.70 -3.63 14.40
N SER A 330 4.16 -4.81 14.72
CA SER A 330 4.88 -5.83 15.50
C SER A 330 4.58 -7.28 15.11
N MET A 331 3.77 -7.50 14.07
CA MET A 331 3.26 -8.82 13.72
C MET A 331 3.14 -8.98 12.20
N MET A 332 3.49 -10.16 11.72
CA MET A 332 3.23 -10.56 10.34
C MET A 332 2.11 -11.58 10.32
N HIS A 333 1.31 -11.54 9.27
CA HIS A 333 0.18 -12.43 9.09
C HIS A 333 0.02 -12.79 7.62
N SER A 334 -0.18 -14.07 7.31
CA SER A 334 -0.53 -14.49 5.96
C SER A 334 -2.05 -14.63 5.82
N THR A 335 -2.50 -15.09 4.66
CA THR A 335 -3.91 -15.34 4.37
C THR A 335 -4.08 -16.66 3.61
N PRO A 336 -5.25 -17.31 3.67
CA PRO A 336 -5.52 -18.48 2.85
C PRO A 336 -5.41 -18.18 1.36
N VAL A 337 -4.74 -19.09 0.64
CA VAL A 337 -4.53 -19.03 -0.81
C VAL A 337 -5.13 -20.28 -1.42
N ASP A 338 -5.97 -20.11 -2.44
CA ASP A 338 -6.43 -21.20 -3.31
C ASP A 338 -5.35 -21.52 -4.36
N GLY A 339 -4.78 -20.46 -4.95
CA GLY A 339 -3.63 -20.55 -5.84
C GLY A 339 -3.92 -19.92 -7.19
N CYS A 340 -3.14 -20.29 -8.19
CA CYS A 340 -3.27 -19.81 -9.56
C CYS A 340 -3.34 -20.96 -10.55
N THR A 341 -4.31 -20.89 -11.46
CA THR A 341 -4.47 -21.86 -12.55
C THR A 341 -4.37 -21.15 -13.89
N GLU A 342 -3.69 -21.75 -14.86
CA GLU A 342 -3.61 -21.17 -16.20
C GLU A 342 -5.00 -21.19 -16.85
N ASP A 343 -5.36 -20.09 -17.48
CA ASP A 343 -6.60 -19.95 -18.22
C ASP A 343 -6.59 -20.84 -19.48
N ASN A 344 -7.63 -21.63 -19.66
CA ASN A 344 -7.72 -22.58 -20.77
C ASN A 344 -7.91 -21.90 -22.14
N ASP A 345 -8.47 -20.70 -22.17
CA ASP A 345 -8.76 -19.95 -23.37
C ASP A 345 -7.63 -18.96 -23.71
N PHE A 346 -6.90 -18.49 -22.70
CA PHE A 346 -5.82 -17.52 -22.83
C PHE A 346 -4.50 -18.04 -22.25
N ALA A 347 -3.70 -18.69 -23.10
CA ALA A 347 -2.37 -19.16 -22.72
C ALA A 347 -1.53 -18.05 -22.07
N GLY A 348 -0.81 -18.36 -20.99
CA GLY A 348 0.00 -17.44 -20.18
C GLY A 348 -0.76 -16.37 -19.41
N THR A 349 -2.10 -16.45 -19.38
CA THR A 349 -2.93 -15.78 -18.39
C THR A 349 -3.26 -16.77 -17.28
N TYR A 350 -3.19 -16.33 -16.02
CA TYR A 350 -3.43 -17.17 -14.85
C TYR A 350 -4.54 -16.55 -14.00
N ASN A 351 -5.53 -17.37 -13.67
CA ASN A 351 -6.63 -17.04 -12.76
C ASN A 351 -6.18 -17.36 -11.34
N CYS A 352 -6.04 -16.32 -10.53
CA CYS A 352 -5.52 -16.40 -9.17
C CYS A 352 -6.61 -16.11 -8.15
N THR A 353 -6.64 -16.85 -7.05
CA THR A 353 -7.63 -16.66 -5.98
C THR A 353 -6.97 -16.80 -4.61
N LEU A 354 -7.31 -15.87 -3.73
CA LEU A 354 -6.90 -15.86 -2.32
C LEU A 354 -8.02 -15.24 -1.48
N PHE A 355 -7.93 -15.40 -0.16
CA PHE A 355 -8.94 -14.94 0.77
C PHE A 355 -8.31 -14.04 1.83
N TYR A 356 -8.33 -12.72 1.66
CA TYR A 356 -7.85 -11.81 2.69
C TYR A 356 -8.65 -11.99 3.98
N ILE A 357 -7.97 -11.82 5.10
CA ILE A 357 -8.52 -12.00 6.46
C ILE A 357 -8.56 -10.69 7.25
N MET A 358 -8.10 -9.60 6.66
CA MET A 358 -8.10 -8.29 7.28
C MET A 358 -7.80 -7.21 6.24
N GLU A 359 -8.43 -6.07 6.48
CA GLU A 359 -8.20 -4.82 5.78
C GLU A 359 -6.82 -4.24 6.09
N SER A 360 -6.19 -3.64 5.08
CA SER A 360 -5.04 -2.75 5.27
C SER A 360 -5.48 -1.30 5.52
N GLU A 361 -6.67 -0.93 5.02
CA GLU A 361 -7.18 0.44 5.08
C GLU A 361 -8.55 0.51 5.78
N MET A 362 -8.63 1.34 6.82
CA MET A 362 -9.83 1.57 7.62
C MET A 362 -10.73 2.64 6.98
N MET A 363 -12.02 2.67 7.35
CA MET A 363 -13.00 3.63 6.81
C MET A 363 -12.66 5.11 7.05
N ASP A 364 -11.81 5.43 8.03
CA ASP A 364 -11.34 6.79 8.32
C ASP A 364 -10.02 7.14 7.60
N GLY A 365 -9.51 6.23 6.76
CA GLY A 365 -8.21 6.36 6.09
C GLY A 365 -7.02 5.95 6.95
N GLY A 366 -7.24 5.39 8.14
CA GLY A 366 -6.18 4.83 8.99
C GLY A 366 -5.64 3.50 8.42
N SER A 367 -4.32 3.31 8.46
CA SER A 367 -3.68 2.05 8.03
C SER A 367 -3.58 1.06 9.19
N MET A 368 -3.87 -0.22 8.93
CA MET A 368 -3.66 -1.34 9.87
C MET A 368 -2.35 -2.09 9.58
N GLY A 369 -1.60 -1.68 8.55
CA GLY A 369 -0.50 -2.41 7.95
C GLY A 369 -0.68 -2.51 6.43
N TYR A 370 0.19 -3.26 5.75
CA TYR A 370 0.13 -3.43 4.30
C TYR A 370 0.27 -4.89 3.89
N TRP A 371 -0.32 -5.24 2.74
CA TRP A 371 -0.19 -6.55 2.13
C TRP A 371 0.91 -6.54 1.07
N ASP A 372 1.86 -7.47 1.17
CA ASP A 372 2.76 -7.90 0.10
C ASP A 372 2.19 -9.17 -0.53
N LEU A 373 1.60 -9.04 -1.71
CA LEU A 373 1.22 -10.15 -2.57
C LEU A 373 2.41 -10.54 -3.44
N ASN A 374 3.21 -11.47 -2.93
CA ASN A 374 4.31 -12.05 -3.68
C ASN A 374 3.81 -13.15 -4.63
N ILE A 375 4.01 -12.94 -5.93
CA ILE A 375 3.71 -13.89 -7.00
C ILE A 375 5.02 -14.56 -7.41
N MET A 376 5.13 -15.85 -7.11
CA MET A 376 6.29 -16.67 -7.45
C MET A 376 6.09 -17.37 -8.79
N ILE A 377 7.04 -17.19 -9.69
CA ILE A 377 7.04 -17.70 -11.06
C ILE A 377 8.07 -18.81 -11.17
N GLY A 378 7.59 -20.05 -11.31
CA GLY A 378 8.48 -21.21 -11.34
C GLY A 378 9.11 -21.51 -9.99
N GLY A 379 10.21 -22.27 -10.01
CA GLY A 379 10.93 -22.69 -8.81
C GLY A 379 10.20 -23.72 -7.95
N THR A 380 10.79 -24.05 -6.81
CA THR A 380 10.17 -24.92 -5.80
C THR A 380 10.40 -24.29 -4.44
N MET A 381 9.34 -24.28 -3.62
CA MET A 381 9.46 -23.86 -2.23
C MET A 381 10.21 -24.91 -1.42
N VAL A 382 11.25 -24.46 -0.72
CA VAL A 382 12.09 -25.28 0.14
C VAL A 382 12.12 -24.63 1.51
N MET A 383 11.73 -25.40 2.52
CA MET A 383 12.01 -25.06 3.92
C MET A 383 13.52 -25.16 4.15
N ASP A 384 14.20 -24.03 4.34
CA ASP A 384 15.61 -23.98 4.75
C ASP A 384 15.70 -23.31 6.13
N ASN A 385 16.21 -24.04 7.13
CA ASN A 385 16.36 -23.60 8.52
C ASN A 385 15.11 -22.92 9.13
N GLY A 386 13.91 -23.37 8.75
CA GLY A 386 12.65 -22.83 9.28
C GLY A 386 12.15 -21.56 8.56
N ALA A 387 12.79 -21.15 7.48
CA ALA A 387 12.30 -20.13 6.56
C ALA A 387 11.92 -20.77 5.22
N MET A 388 10.78 -20.36 4.67
CA MET A 388 10.38 -20.72 3.31
C MET A 388 11.24 -19.94 2.32
N THR A 389 12.07 -20.65 1.57
CA THR A 389 12.93 -20.08 0.52
C THR A 389 12.56 -20.69 -0.82
N MET A 390 12.79 -19.95 -1.91
CA MET A 390 12.52 -20.45 -3.26
C MET A 390 13.82 -20.84 -3.95
N GLU A 391 13.87 -22.04 -4.52
CA GLU A 391 14.98 -22.49 -5.36
C GLU A 391 14.58 -22.45 -6.84
N GLY A 392 15.28 -21.66 -7.65
CA GLY A 392 15.16 -21.69 -9.12
C GLY A 392 13.91 -21.06 -9.72
N GLY A 393 13.27 -20.10 -9.05
CA GLY A 393 12.16 -19.30 -9.58
C GLY A 393 12.43 -17.78 -9.53
N GLU A 394 11.43 -16.99 -9.90
CA GLU A 394 11.45 -15.53 -9.84
C GLU A 394 10.26 -15.00 -9.02
N MET A 395 10.39 -13.80 -8.43
CA MET A 395 9.37 -13.21 -7.55
C MET A 395 8.92 -11.86 -8.09
N ALA A 396 7.60 -11.65 -8.10
CA ALA A 396 6.97 -10.37 -8.43
C ALA A 396 6.13 -9.92 -7.23
N HIS A 397 6.44 -8.74 -6.68
CA HIS A 397 5.77 -8.21 -5.49
C HIS A 397 4.72 -7.17 -5.88
N PHE A 398 3.50 -7.34 -5.37
CA PHE A 398 2.40 -6.41 -5.53
C PHE A 398 1.87 -5.99 -4.17
N TYR A 399 1.44 -4.73 -4.03
CA TYR A 399 1.01 -4.19 -2.74
C TYR A 399 -0.44 -3.70 -2.81
N PRO A 400 -1.43 -4.60 -2.84
CA PRO A 400 -2.83 -4.21 -2.94
C PRO A 400 -3.34 -3.53 -1.67
N SER A 401 -4.15 -2.49 -1.82
CA SER A 401 -4.97 -1.98 -0.71
C SER A 401 -6.18 -2.89 -0.53
N VAL A 402 -6.26 -3.55 0.62
CA VAL A 402 -7.39 -4.40 0.99
C VAL A 402 -8.36 -3.57 1.81
N MET A 403 -9.53 -3.30 1.23
CA MET A 403 -10.59 -2.55 1.91
C MET A 403 -11.46 -3.45 2.78
N MET A 404 -12.11 -2.86 3.79
CA MET A 404 -13.16 -3.57 4.52
C MET A 404 -14.32 -3.95 3.60
N ALA A 405 -14.78 -5.19 3.71
CA ALA A 405 -15.97 -5.64 3.01
C ALA A 405 -17.19 -4.84 3.48
N MET A 406 -17.92 -4.24 2.53
CA MET A 406 -19.18 -3.54 2.80
C MET A 406 -20.39 -4.41 2.44
N GLY A 407 -21.33 -4.54 3.38
CA GLY A 407 -22.61 -5.22 3.16
C GLY A 407 -22.61 -6.66 3.66
N ASP A 408 -22.61 -7.62 2.73
CA ASP A 408 -22.72 -9.05 3.01
C ASP A 408 -21.57 -9.56 3.90
N THR A 409 -21.84 -10.61 4.69
CA THR A 409 -20.79 -11.29 5.45
C THR A 409 -19.87 -12.03 4.48
N VAL A 410 -18.59 -11.63 4.46
CA VAL A 410 -17.55 -12.26 3.64
C VAL A 410 -16.85 -13.42 4.35
N ARG A 411 -16.82 -13.40 5.68
CA ARG A 411 -16.11 -14.38 6.49
C ARG A 411 -16.73 -14.54 7.87
N THR A 412 -16.62 -15.74 8.42
CA THR A 412 -16.96 -16.08 9.81
C THR A 412 -16.00 -17.16 10.33
N THR A 413 -16.02 -17.43 11.63
CA THR A 413 -15.11 -18.39 12.26
C THR A 413 -15.85 -19.39 13.12
N LEU A 414 -15.47 -20.66 12.99
CA LEU A 414 -15.91 -21.76 13.84
C LEU A 414 -14.72 -22.34 14.61
N LYS A 415 -14.96 -22.78 15.85
CA LYS A 415 -13.96 -23.25 16.81
C LYS A 415 -14.51 -24.40 17.67
N ASN A 416 -13.63 -25.20 18.24
CA ASN A 416 -13.97 -26.20 19.26
C ASN A 416 -12.96 -26.13 20.41
N SER A 417 -13.42 -26.16 21.67
CA SER A 417 -12.55 -26.04 22.84
C SER A 417 -11.48 -27.13 22.95
N ASP A 418 -11.77 -28.30 22.39
CA ASP A 418 -10.92 -29.50 22.47
C ASP A 418 -9.95 -29.60 21.29
N ASP A 419 -10.13 -28.78 20.25
CA ASP A 419 -9.24 -28.70 19.10
C ASP A 419 -8.27 -27.52 19.27
N THR A 420 -6.99 -27.82 19.50
CA THR A 420 -5.98 -26.82 19.83
C THR A 420 -4.75 -26.92 18.95
N ILE A 421 -4.13 -25.77 18.67
CA ILE A 421 -2.85 -25.56 17.99
C ILE A 421 -1.88 -24.83 18.93
N ALA A 422 -0.58 -24.86 18.62
CA ALA A 422 0.42 -24.13 19.38
C ALA A 422 0.40 -22.65 18.94
N ASN A 423 0.17 -21.73 19.87
CA ASN A 423 0.32 -20.31 19.58
C ASN A 423 1.81 -19.91 19.47
N MET A 424 2.09 -18.64 19.15
CA MET A 424 3.46 -18.13 19.00
C MET A 424 4.36 -18.30 20.24
N MET A 425 3.79 -18.45 21.43
CA MET A 425 4.54 -18.74 22.67
C MET A 425 4.70 -20.24 22.94
N GLY A 426 4.30 -21.10 22.01
CA GLY A 426 4.28 -22.56 22.17
C GLY A 426 3.22 -23.05 23.16
N MET A 427 2.22 -22.23 23.46
CA MET A 427 1.12 -22.58 24.39
C MET A 427 -0.12 -23.04 23.60
N PRO A 428 -0.89 -24.01 24.11
CA PRO A 428 -2.13 -24.43 23.43
C PRO A 428 -3.13 -23.28 23.31
N ALA A 429 -3.65 -23.07 22.10
CA ALA A 429 -4.72 -22.15 21.76
C ALA A 429 -5.73 -22.87 20.86
N VAL A 430 -7.00 -22.49 20.92
CA VAL A 430 -8.06 -23.13 20.12
C VAL A 430 -7.84 -22.88 18.64
N ARG A 431 -7.83 -23.93 17.82
CA ARG A 431 -7.71 -23.86 16.36
C ARG A 431 -8.93 -23.16 15.75
N PRO A 432 -8.76 -22.03 15.04
CA PRO A 432 -9.86 -21.39 14.35
C PRO A 432 -9.98 -21.89 12.90
N TYR A 433 -11.23 -22.12 12.49
CA TYR A 433 -11.59 -22.44 11.12
C TYR A 433 -12.31 -21.25 10.53
N SER A 434 -11.69 -20.60 9.55
CA SER A 434 -12.29 -19.49 8.82
C SER A 434 -13.11 -20.02 7.67
N LEU A 435 -14.38 -19.60 7.62
CA LEU A 435 -15.33 -19.91 6.55
C LEU A 435 -15.50 -18.64 5.73
N PHE A 436 -15.11 -18.68 4.47
CA PHE A 436 -15.20 -17.56 3.54
C PHE A 436 -16.36 -17.78 2.57
N LYS A 437 -17.16 -16.75 2.34
CA LYS A 437 -18.14 -16.74 1.25
C LYS A 437 -17.37 -16.74 -0.08
N SER A 438 -17.54 -17.80 -0.88
CA SER A 438 -16.93 -17.88 -2.21
C SER A 438 -17.88 -17.40 -3.29
N GLU A 439 -19.11 -17.91 -3.29
CA GLU A 439 -20.10 -17.56 -4.30
C GLU A 439 -21.53 -17.74 -3.75
N LEU A 440 -22.45 -16.94 -4.28
CA LEU A 440 -23.89 -17.12 -4.09
C LEU A 440 -24.57 -16.94 -5.45
N THR A 441 -25.08 -18.03 -6.01
CA THR A 441 -25.75 -18.04 -7.31
C THR A 441 -27.16 -18.61 -7.21
N GLY A 442 -27.88 -18.62 -8.33
CA GLY A 442 -29.26 -19.07 -8.40
C GLY A 442 -30.27 -17.93 -8.31
N MET A 443 -31.55 -18.29 -8.46
CA MET A 443 -32.67 -17.36 -8.45
C MET A 443 -33.86 -18.01 -7.74
N ASP A 444 -34.72 -17.17 -7.17
CA ASP A 444 -35.94 -17.58 -6.47
C ASP A 444 -35.64 -18.60 -5.34
N ASP A 445 -36.50 -19.58 -5.04
CA ASP A 445 -36.28 -20.55 -3.95
C ASP A 445 -35.26 -21.67 -4.29
N ASN A 446 -34.22 -21.37 -5.07
CA ASN A 446 -33.20 -22.33 -5.47
C ASN A 446 -31.84 -21.64 -5.64
N HIS A 447 -31.25 -21.24 -4.51
CA HIS A 447 -29.90 -20.70 -4.47
C HIS A 447 -28.86 -21.78 -4.25
N THR A 448 -27.66 -21.50 -4.77
CA THR A 448 -26.45 -22.28 -4.52
C THR A 448 -25.48 -21.40 -3.75
N PHE A 449 -25.04 -21.86 -2.59
CA PHE A 449 -24.09 -21.15 -1.74
C PHE A 449 -22.81 -21.96 -1.61
N GLU A 450 -21.68 -21.34 -1.92
CA GLU A 450 -20.36 -21.93 -1.86
C GLU A 450 -19.51 -21.20 -0.81
N ILE A 451 -18.84 -21.98 0.02
CA ILE A 451 -17.86 -21.47 0.97
C ILE A 451 -16.51 -22.15 0.79
N PHE A 452 -15.45 -21.43 1.10
CA PHE A 452 -14.10 -21.97 1.26
C PHE A 452 -13.75 -22.05 2.75
N ILE A 453 -13.21 -23.18 3.20
CA ILE A 453 -12.86 -23.41 4.61
C ILE A 453 -11.35 -23.59 4.75
N ALA A 454 -10.73 -22.76 5.59
CA ALA A 454 -9.32 -22.84 5.93
C ALA A 454 -9.10 -22.88 7.46
N ALA A 455 -8.21 -23.76 7.90
CA ALA A 455 -7.72 -23.82 9.27
C ALA A 455 -6.49 -22.93 9.41
N GLU A 456 -6.48 -22.08 10.42
CA GLU A 456 -5.27 -21.37 10.84
C GLU A 456 -4.41 -22.33 11.66
N GLU A 457 -3.26 -22.73 11.13
CA GLU A 457 -2.28 -23.54 11.88
C GLU A 457 -1.24 -22.63 12.57
N SER A 458 -1.00 -21.46 11.99
CA SER A 458 -0.27 -20.35 12.61
C SER A 458 -0.66 -19.05 11.90
N MET A 459 -0.21 -17.91 12.43
CA MET A 459 -0.40 -16.61 11.74
C MET A 459 0.12 -16.60 10.30
N MET A 460 1.05 -17.50 9.95
CA MET A 460 1.69 -17.60 8.64
C MET A 460 1.16 -18.75 7.77
N SER A 461 0.31 -19.63 8.30
CA SER A 461 -0.06 -20.87 7.64
C SER A 461 -1.56 -21.14 7.76
N TYR A 462 -2.20 -21.17 6.59
CA TYR A 462 -3.62 -21.46 6.44
C TYR A 462 -3.77 -22.65 5.53
N GLN A 463 -4.34 -23.74 6.04
CA GLN A 463 -4.52 -24.96 5.27
C GLN A 463 -5.99 -25.13 4.90
N ALA A 464 -6.27 -25.39 3.62
CA ALA A 464 -7.60 -25.76 3.16
C ALA A 464 -8.09 -27.04 3.85
N VAL A 465 -9.36 -27.06 4.23
CA VAL A 465 -9.94 -28.10 5.10
C VAL A 465 -10.93 -28.94 4.31
N TYR A 466 -10.58 -30.21 4.11
CA TYR A 466 -11.39 -31.22 3.42
C TYR A 466 -11.03 -32.62 3.95
N GLU A 467 -11.75 -33.65 3.50
CA GLU A 467 -11.50 -35.02 3.97
C GLU A 467 -10.11 -35.53 3.55
N ASN A 468 -9.48 -36.32 4.41
CA ASN A 468 -8.14 -36.92 4.24
C ASN A 468 -6.96 -35.93 4.30
N VAL A 469 -7.19 -34.68 4.68
CA VAL A 469 -6.10 -33.77 5.04
C VAL A 469 -5.64 -34.03 6.48
N THR A 470 -4.34 -33.83 6.73
CA THR A 470 -3.77 -33.80 8.09
C THR A 470 -3.32 -32.39 8.39
N LEU A 471 -3.85 -31.83 9.47
CA LEU A 471 -3.49 -30.54 10.05
C LEU A 471 -2.37 -30.71 11.09
N ASP A 472 -1.60 -29.65 11.34
CA ASP A 472 -0.41 -29.56 12.20
C ASP A 472 0.71 -30.57 11.90
N SER A 473 0.74 -31.11 10.68
CA SER A 473 1.66 -32.20 10.34
C SER A 473 3.13 -31.79 10.54
N GLY A 474 3.83 -32.48 11.45
CA GLY A 474 5.26 -32.26 11.71
C GLY A 474 5.57 -31.27 12.84
N SER A 475 4.58 -30.89 13.64
CA SER A 475 4.76 -30.21 14.92
C SER A 475 5.20 -31.17 16.02
N ASP A 476 6.25 -30.82 16.77
CA ASP A 476 6.67 -31.59 17.95
C ASP A 476 5.87 -31.22 19.22
N MET A 477 4.96 -30.24 19.12
CA MET A 477 4.31 -29.60 20.28
C MET A 477 2.87 -30.07 20.51
N ILE A 478 2.14 -30.43 19.46
CA ILE A 478 0.75 -30.89 19.49
C ILE A 478 0.57 -32.05 18.51
N ASP A 479 -0.38 -32.95 18.79
CA ASP A 479 -0.66 -34.10 17.94
C ASP A 479 -1.34 -33.67 16.62
N ASP A 480 -0.85 -34.19 15.50
CA ASP A 480 -1.47 -34.08 14.18
C ASP A 480 -2.98 -34.41 14.20
N LEU A 481 -3.80 -33.60 13.53
CA LEU A 481 -5.24 -33.87 13.35
C LEU A 481 -5.51 -34.33 11.91
N THR A 482 -5.76 -35.62 11.73
CA THR A 482 -6.28 -36.14 10.45
C THR A 482 -7.79 -36.01 10.38
N ILE A 483 -8.29 -35.33 9.34
CA ILE A 483 -9.71 -35.20 9.04
C ILE A 483 -10.17 -36.47 8.32
N SER A 484 -10.75 -37.40 9.06
CA SER A 484 -11.24 -38.68 8.50
C SER A 484 -12.64 -38.57 7.92
N THR A 485 -13.47 -37.71 8.52
CA THR A 485 -14.84 -37.44 8.06
C THR A 485 -15.15 -35.97 8.31
N MET A 486 -15.76 -35.30 7.34
CA MET A 486 -16.20 -33.92 7.48
C MET A 486 -17.58 -33.73 6.88
N THR A 487 -18.43 -32.96 7.55
CA THR A 487 -19.77 -32.64 7.04
C THR A 487 -20.08 -31.16 7.26
N VAL A 488 -20.45 -30.48 6.18
CA VAL A 488 -20.89 -29.09 6.20
C VAL A 488 -22.35 -29.04 5.78
N GLN A 489 -23.18 -28.31 6.54
CA GLN A 489 -24.60 -28.17 6.24
C GLN A 489 -25.06 -26.73 6.36
N MET A 490 -26.01 -26.34 5.51
CA MET A 490 -26.44 -24.96 5.33
C MET A 490 -27.96 -24.85 5.32
N THR A 491 -28.51 -23.76 5.86
CA THR A 491 -29.97 -23.48 5.84
C THR A 491 -30.26 -22.00 6.04
N THR A 492 -31.46 -21.53 5.70
CA THR A 492 -32.01 -20.22 6.10
C THR A 492 -32.91 -20.31 7.34
N THR A 493 -33.30 -21.51 7.76
CA THR A 493 -34.23 -21.79 8.86
C THR A 493 -33.64 -22.78 9.86
N PRO A 494 -32.73 -22.36 10.77
CA PRO A 494 -31.95 -23.28 11.60
C PRO A 494 -32.80 -24.11 12.58
N ASP A 495 -33.99 -23.62 12.93
CA ASP A 495 -34.96 -24.31 13.79
C ASP A 495 -35.70 -25.47 13.09
N ASP A 496 -35.63 -25.55 11.75
CA ASP A 496 -36.21 -26.63 10.97
C ASP A 496 -35.14 -27.67 10.60
N VAL A 497 -35.18 -28.82 11.25
CA VAL A 497 -34.20 -29.91 11.08
C VAL A 497 -34.18 -30.47 9.65
N ASP A 498 -35.30 -30.41 8.93
CA ASP A 498 -35.41 -30.95 7.57
C ASP A 498 -34.94 -29.95 6.50
N SER A 499 -34.69 -28.69 6.89
CA SER A 499 -34.23 -27.63 5.99
C SER A 499 -32.72 -27.61 5.76
N TRP A 500 -31.96 -28.39 6.52
CA TRP A 500 -30.50 -28.44 6.42
C TRP A 500 -30.06 -29.19 5.17
N VAL A 501 -29.44 -28.47 4.25
CA VAL A 501 -28.84 -29.03 3.04
C VAL A 501 -27.40 -29.41 3.33
N THR A 502 -27.01 -30.64 3.01
CA THR A 502 -25.60 -31.07 3.09
C THR A 502 -24.84 -30.55 1.87
N ALA A 503 -23.73 -29.87 2.11
CA ALA A 503 -22.85 -29.36 1.07
C ALA A 503 -21.96 -30.48 0.50
N GLU A 504 -21.68 -30.41 -0.80
CA GLU A 504 -20.73 -31.28 -1.48
C GLU A 504 -19.33 -30.66 -1.43
N SER A 505 -18.29 -31.46 -1.20
CA SER A 505 -16.90 -31.01 -1.22
C SER A 505 -16.24 -31.30 -2.56
N THR A 506 -15.31 -30.44 -2.95
CA THR A 506 -14.44 -30.56 -4.13
C THR A 506 -13.01 -31.03 -3.80
N ASP A 507 -12.76 -31.48 -2.56
CA ASP A 507 -11.46 -31.97 -2.07
C ASP A 507 -10.30 -30.95 -2.13
N ASP A 508 -10.63 -29.66 -2.15
CA ASP A 508 -9.71 -28.51 -2.20
C ASP A 508 -10.08 -27.40 -1.19
N GLY A 509 -11.03 -27.68 -0.29
CA GLY A 509 -11.52 -26.75 0.73
C GLY A 509 -12.81 -26.02 0.38
N TYR A 510 -13.33 -26.17 -0.84
CA TYR A 510 -14.65 -25.65 -1.20
C TYR A 510 -15.79 -26.62 -0.83
N TRP A 511 -16.90 -26.04 -0.39
CA TRP A 511 -18.13 -26.73 0.03
C TRP A 511 -19.34 -26.02 -0.54
N THR A 512 -20.11 -26.72 -1.38
CA THR A 512 -21.25 -26.15 -2.11
C THR A 512 -22.56 -26.80 -1.71
N ALA A 513 -23.52 -26.00 -1.23
CA ALA A 513 -24.90 -26.44 -1.00
C ALA A 513 -25.83 -25.89 -2.08
N THR A 514 -26.59 -26.76 -2.72
CA THR A 514 -27.58 -26.41 -3.76
C THR A 514 -29.00 -26.58 -3.23
N GLY A 515 -29.96 -25.78 -3.75
CA GLY A 515 -31.37 -25.90 -3.32
C GLY A 515 -31.69 -25.17 -2.02
N ILE A 516 -30.93 -24.14 -1.66
CA ILE A 516 -31.25 -23.29 -0.51
C ILE A 516 -32.46 -22.42 -0.87
N ALA A 517 -33.52 -22.53 -0.06
CA ALA A 517 -34.76 -21.76 -0.23
C ALA A 517 -34.89 -20.66 0.83
N GLY A 518 -35.86 -19.75 0.64
CA GLY A 518 -36.17 -18.70 1.62
C GLY A 518 -35.28 -17.45 1.54
N LEU A 519 -34.50 -17.31 0.46
CA LEU A 519 -33.80 -16.08 0.12
C LEU A 519 -34.53 -15.36 -1.02
N THR A 520 -34.53 -14.03 -1.00
CA THR A 520 -35.19 -13.21 -2.03
C THR A 520 -34.16 -12.33 -2.72
N ASN A 521 -34.14 -12.34 -4.05
CA ASN A 521 -33.19 -11.52 -4.82
C ASN A 521 -33.34 -10.03 -4.51
N GLY A 522 -32.22 -9.34 -4.30
CA GLY A 522 -32.14 -7.92 -3.95
C GLY A 522 -32.56 -7.60 -2.51
N SER A 523 -32.78 -8.61 -1.67
CA SER A 523 -33.11 -8.44 -0.26
C SER A 523 -32.12 -9.19 0.62
N GLU A 524 -31.75 -8.58 1.74
CA GLU A 524 -30.89 -9.20 2.74
C GLU A 524 -31.57 -10.45 3.33
N GLY A 525 -30.82 -11.54 3.38
CA GLY A 525 -31.19 -12.82 4.00
C GLY A 525 -30.04 -13.36 4.85
N ILE A 526 -30.29 -14.46 5.56
CA ILE A 526 -29.27 -15.08 6.42
C ILE A 526 -29.15 -16.56 6.04
N ILE A 527 -27.91 -17.00 5.82
CA ILE A 527 -27.54 -18.41 5.72
C ILE A 527 -26.81 -18.81 7.00
N TYR A 528 -27.24 -19.92 7.58
CA TYR A 528 -26.63 -20.55 8.73
C TYR A 528 -25.82 -21.75 8.27
N VAL A 529 -24.57 -21.86 8.75
CA VAL A 529 -23.66 -22.94 8.35
C VAL A 529 -23.19 -23.69 9.58
N ARG A 530 -23.33 -25.02 9.61
CA ARG A 530 -22.72 -25.88 10.63
C ARG A 530 -21.66 -26.78 10.04
N MET A 531 -20.67 -27.11 10.86
CA MET A 531 -19.52 -27.92 10.48
C MET A 531 -19.26 -28.98 11.54
N ASP A 532 -19.11 -30.21 11.09
CA ASP A 532 -18.76 -31.37 11.91
C ASP A 532 -17.47 -31.99 11.35
N ILE A 533 -16.45 -32.13 12.20
CA ILE A 533 -15.17 -32.79 11.86
C ILE A 533 -15.00 -33.98 12.80
N ASN A 534 -14.74 -35.17 12.25
CA ASN A 534 -14.55 -36.41 13.00
C ASN A 534 -15.69 -36.72 14.02
N GLY A 535 -16.92 -36.31 13.68
CA GLY A 535 -18.11 -36.48 14.54
C GLY A 535 -18.25 -35.46 15.66
N VAL A 536 -17.46 -34.38 15.65
CA VAL A 536 -17.52 -33.28 16.61
C VAL A 536 -18.00 -32.01 15.90
N GLN A 537 -19.05 -31.40 16.45
CA GLN A 537 -19.62 -30.15 15.94
C GLN A 537 -18.81 -28.94 16.42
N TYR A 538 -18.58 -27.98 15.52
CA TYR A 538 -17.87 -26.73 15.82
C TYR A 538 -18.85 -25.58 16.04
N SER A 539 -18.43 -24.60 16.86
CA SER A 539 -19.27 -23.50 17.33
C SER A 539 -18.65 -22.14 17.03
N ASN A 540 -19.47 -21.09 16.95
CA ASN A 540 -19.03 -19.71 16.79
C ASN A 540 -18.70 -19.01 18.13
N THR A 541 -18.82 -19.71 19.26
CA THR A 541 -18.62 -19.12 20.60
C THR A 541 -17.14 -18.92 20.92
N ILE A 542 -16.83 -17.86 21.68
CA ILE A 542 -15.46 -17.44 22.04
C ILE A 542 -14.63 -18.57 22.69
N GLY A 543 -15.29 -19.53 23.34
CA GLY A 543 -14.64 -20.68 23.97
C GLY A 543 -14.73 -21.99 23.20
N GLY A 544 -15.35 -22.04 22.01
CA GLY A 544 -15.55 -23.28 21.23
C GLY A 544 -16.49 -24.30 21.88
N ALA A 545 -17.12 -23.97 23.00
CA ALA A 545 -18.09 -24.82 23.68
C ALA A 545 -19.51 -24.51 23.17
N VAL A 546 -20.26 -25.54 22.78
CA VAL A 546 -21.71 -25.45 22.57
C VAL A 546 -22.36 -25.47 23.96
N ALA A 547 -22.77 -24.32 24.49
CA ALA A 547 -23.68 -24.32 25.62
C ALA A 547 -25.05 -24.86 25.15
N ASP A 548 -25.83 -25.52 26.02
CA ASP A 548 -27.21 -26.01 25.72
C ASP A 548 -28.16 -24.91 25.17
N SER A 549 -27.74 -23.64 25.19
CA SER A 549 -28.47 -22.47 24.69
C SER A 549 -27.76 -21.71 23.55
N ASP A 550 -26.56 -22.13 23.13
CA ASP A 550 -25.79 -21.46 22.08
C ASP A 550 -25.83 -22.25 20.78
N ASN A 551 -26.07 -21.53 19.70
CA ASN A 551 -26.30 -22.09 18.40
C ASN A 551 -24.97 -22.51 17.74
N GLY A 552 -24.75 -23.83 17.58
CA GLY A 552 -23.58 -24.46 16.93
C GLY A 552 -23.51 -24.25 15.42
N TYR A 553 -23.60 -23.01 14.96
CA TYR A 553 -23.55 -22.63 13.55
C TYR A 553 -23.00 -21.22 13.36
N ALA A 554 -22.34 -21.00 12.23
CA ALA A 554 -21.96 -19.68 11.75
C ALA A 554 -23.13 -18.99 11.03
N ARG A 555 -23.02 -17.67 10.86
CA ARG A 555 -24.06 -16.84 10.24
C ARG A 555 -23.45 -16.00 9.13
N PHE A 556 -24.05 -16.07 7.95
CA PHE A 556 -23.73 -15.22 6.81
C PHE A 556 -24.95 -14.36 6.47
N THR A 557 -24.81 -13.05 6.60
CA THR A 557 -25.74 -12.11 5.97
C THR A 557 -25.43 -12.08 4.47
N VAL A 558 -26.43 -12.33 3.63
CA VAL A 558 -26.26 -12.41 2.17
C VAL A 558 -27.37 -11.68 1.43
N THR A 559 -27.06 -11.12 0.26
CA THR A 559 -28.02 -10.47 -0.63
C THR A 559 -27.97 -11.15 -1.99
N PRO A 560 -28.88 -12.10 -2.30
CA PRO A 560 -28.86 -12.80 -3.58
C PRO A 560 -29.21 -11.88 -4.73
N GLY A 561 -28.65 -12.11 -5.93
CA GLY A 561 -29.02 -11.35 -7.13
C GLY A 561 -28.55 -9.90 -7.15
N SER A 562 -27.83 -9.42 -6.12
CA SER A 562 -26.89 -8.33 -6.32
C SER A 562 -25.72 -8.92 -7.10
N SER A 563 -25.78 -8.87 -8.42
CA SER A 563 -24.55 -8.86 -9.19
C SER A 563 -23.73 -7.71 -8.63
N MET A 564 -22.60 -7.99 -7.98
CA MET A 564 -21.53 -7.00 -7.96
C MET A 564 -21.16 -6.80 -9.42
N SER A 565 -21.79 -5.83 -10.06
CA SER A 565 -21.08 -5.02 -11.03
C SER A 565 -20.25 -4.07 -10.18
N MET A 566 -18.97 -4.34 -10.06
CA MET A 566 -17.98 -3.58 -10.80
C MET A 566 -16.78 -4.50 -11.00
#